data_AF-A0AAC8THP7-F1
#
_entry.id   AF-A0AAC8THP7-F1
#
_cell.length_a   1.000
_cell.length_b   1.000
_cell.length_c   1.000
_cell.angle_alpha   90.00
_cell.angle_beta   90.00
_cell.angle_gamma   90.00
#
_symmetry.space_group_name_H-M   'P 1'
#
loop_
_entity.id
_entity.type
_entity.pdbx_description
1 polymer ?
#
loop_
_entity_poly.entity_id
_entity_poly.type
_entity_poly.pdbx_seq_one_letter_code
_entity_poly.pdbx_strand_id
1 'polypeptide(L)'
;MKKQPSSGDSIWPCASSCRMRSHAAALVLVFLSACGGCRATDAERAARERAEIEERIRDSMTLVPYRAFKLTLRANGEPNAPEQIALLWKALSETRALPGKSLTDEEARRAAQSYLDLFIAFYEARKTLQKRDEDEFPLLWSKWLPDQPPFLPGYDAGQEHAILASVWLILDNADRGNRLPASDLVFYELSRATPQPSWPPALRVAVQAKRGLSFCGAGYHYAAEEELNAFLSEVEVLPARDLPALQGRTREQSREMLLAAGYFLRAWNRMGLERERAAEDDIERGLRSLEKLGVENELTWWGWAFIHFRRERYEESAKYLDRLADSPYLGERERQEVRASAEEMRQHGDSLPIFLQARASVILAQALIARAGGLENILVTVLGPEQAKQVYAPIVWMDRVYQGVGELTPEKVAHEAGGTLDKVREVGGKGLDALKQRLGGGEGVTTESGLR
;
A
#
# COMPACT_ATOMS: atom_id res chain seq x y z
N MET A 1 53.45 -66.89 -65.40
CA MET A 1 52.53 -66.58 -66.54
C MET A 1 51.56 -65.50 -66.05
N LYS A 2 51.75 -64.22 -66.39
CA LYS A 2 50.97 -63.38 -67.36
C LYS A 2 49.45 -63.46 -67.13
N LYS A 3 48.68 -62.39 -66.86
CA LYS A 3 48.55 -61.09 -67.57
C LYS A 3 47.80 -60.03 -66.72
N GLN A 4 48.06 -58.75 -66.99
CA GLN A 4 47.29 -57.54 -66.65
C GLN A 4 45.92 -57.47 -67.38
N PRO A 5 44.93 -56.67 -66.91
CA PRO A 5 44.69 -55.31 -67.46
C PRO A 5 44.21 -54.24 -66.41
N SER A 6 44.69 -52.98 -66.44
CA SER A 6 44.08 -51.70 -66.93
C SER A 6 42.78 -51.25 -66.21
N SER A 7 42.79 -50.20 -65.35
CA SER A 7 42.71 -48.73 -65.61
C SER A 7 41.30 -48.13 -65.49
N GLY A 8 41.13 -47.04 -64.72
CA GLY A 8 40.08 -46.02 -64.91
C GLY A 8 39.21 -45.68 -63.68
N ASP A 9 39.41 -44.48 -63.12
CA ASP A 9 38.45 -43.45 -62.63
C ASP A 9 37.21 -43.89 -61.80
N SER A 10 36.74 -43.25 -60.71
CA SER A 10 36.63 -41.82 -60.38
C SER A 10 36.01 -41.65 -58.97
N ILE A 11 36.54 -40.69 -58.21
CA ILE A 11 35.84 -39.66 -57.38
C ILE A 11 34.72 -40.12 -56.43
N TRP A 12 35.03 -40.13 -55.13
CA TRP A 12 34.09 -40.07 -54.01
C TRP A 12 33.64 -38.62 -53.73
N PRO A 13 32.36 -38.30 -53.55
CA PRO A 13 31.94 -37.10 -52.84
C PRO A 13 31.63 -37.45 -51.38
N CYS A 14 32.64 -37.35 -50.52
CA CYS A 14 32.46 -37.36 -49.07
C CYS A 14 32.57 -35.92 -48.55
N ALA A 15 31.52 -35.11 -48.70
CA ALA A 15 31.53 -33.72 -48.20
C ALA A 15 30.17 -33.10 -47.86
N SER A 16 29.04 -33.76 -48.12
CA SER A 16 27.70 -33.17 -47.89
C SER A 16 27.09 -33.52 -46.53
N SER A 17 27.46 -34.66 -45.94
CA SER A 17 26.88 -35.15 -44.68
C SER A 17 27.46 -34.51 -43.41
N CYS A 18 28.61 -33.83 -43.50
CA CYS A 18 29.23 -33.16 -42.35
C CYS A 18 28.70 -31.72 -42.13
N ARG A 19 28.28 -31.00 -43.19
CA ARG A 19 27.71 -29.64 -43.06
C ARG A 19 26.30 -29.62 -42.47
N MET A 20 25.44 -30.59 -42.82
CA MET A 20 24.06 -30.62 -42.28
C MET A 20 24.02 -30.91 -40.77
N ARG A 21 24.91 -31.78 -40.26
CA ARG A 21 25.01 -32.04 -38.81
C ARG A 21 25.54 -30.83 -38.04
N SER A 22 26.45 -30.07 -38.65
CA SER A 22 27.01 -28.84 -38.08
C SER A 22 25.97 -27.72 -38.00
N HIS A 23 25.13 -27.57 -39.02
CA HIS A 23 24.06 -26.56 -39.04
C HIS A 23 22.87 -26.93 -38.15
N ALA A 24 22.53 -28.22 -38.02
CA ALA A 24 21.50 -28.67 -37.09
C ALA A 24 21.95 -28.50 -35.62
N ALA A 25 23.21 -28.80 -35.29
CA ALA A 25 23.75 -28.58 -33.95
C ALA A 25 23.86 -27.09 -33.60
N ALA A 26 24.25 -26.24 -34.56
CA ALA A 26 24.28 -24.79 -34.38
C ALA A 26 22.87 -24.18 -34.23
N LEU A 27 21.87 -24.68 -34.96
CA LEU A 27 20.48 -24.24 -34.78
C LEU A 27 19.94 -24.66 -33.41
N VAL A 28 20.24 -25.87 -32.94
CA VAL A 28 19.83 -26.34 -31.60
C VAL A 28 20.50 -25.52 -30.49
N LEU A 29 21.77 -25.14 -30.64
CA LEU A 29 22.47 -24.26 -29.69
C LEU A 29 21.90 -22.83 -29.69
N VAL A 30 21.52 -22.29 -30.85
CA VAL A 30 20.87 -20.97 -30.95
C VAL A 30 19.45 -21.00 -30.36
N PHE A 31 18.68 -22.07 -30.58
CA PHE A 31 17.36 -22.24 -29.96
C PHE A 31 17.43 -22.48 -28.45
N LEU A 32 18.48 -23.16 -27.94
CA LEU A 32 18.71 -23.28 -26.50
C LEU A 32 19.10 -21.95 -25.84
N SER A 33 19.83 -21.08 -26.54
CA SER A 33 20.12 -19.71 -26.05
C SER A 33 18.93 -18.74 -26.17
N ALA A 34 17.99 -18.99 -27.09
CA ALA A 34 16.80 -18.16 -27.28
C ALA A 34 15.62 -18.58 -26.38
N CYS A 35 15.54 -19.84 -25.95
CA CYS A 35 14.49 -20.34 -25.05
C CYS A 35 14.90 -20.38 -23.57
N GLY A 36 16.15 -20.04 -23.25
CA GLY A 36 16.71 -20.03 -21.89
C GLY A 36 17.11 -18.64 -21.40
N GLY A 37 16.46 -17.57 -21.86
CA GLY A 37 16.67 -16.23 -21.31
C GLY A 37 16.46 -16.28 -19.80
N CYS A 38 17.55 -16.18 -19.04
CA CYS A 38 17.59 -16.28 -17.59
C CYS A 38 16.56 -15.32 -16.98
N ARG A 39 15.36 -15.82 -16.70
CA ARG A 39 14.40 -15.08 -15.87
C ARG A 39 15.10 -14.90 -14.53
N ALA A 40 15.22 -13.64 -14.11
CA ALA A 40 15.82 -13.32 -12.82
C ALA A 40 15.18 -14.20 -11.74
N THR A 41 15.96 -14.65 -10.77
CA THR A 41 15.44 -15.38 -9.61
C THR A 41 14.61 -14.45 -8.72
N ASP A 42 13.81 -15.01 -7.81
CA ASP A 42 13.07 -14.21 -6.82
C ASP A 42 14.03 -13.35 -5.98
N ALA A 43 15.18 -13.90 -5.59
CA ALA A 43 16.20 -13.19 -4.82
C ALA A 43 16.80 -12.03 -5.63
N GLU A 44 17.06 -12.22 -6.93
CA GLU A 44 17.55 -11.13 -7.81
C GLU A 44 16.50 -10.03 -7.99
N ARG A 45 15.21 -10.39 -8.08
CA ARG A 45 14.12 -9.41 -8.14
C ARG A 45 13.94 -8.68 -6.82
N ALA A 46 13.99 -9.37 -5.69
CA ALA A 46 13.95 -8.76 -4.36
C ALA A 46 15.14 -7.82 -4.14
N ALA A 47 16.35 -8.20 -4.57
CA ALA A 47 17.52 -7.34 -4.51
C ALA A 47 17.36 -6.08 -5.38
N ARG A 48 16.75 -6.22 -6.57
CA ARG A 48 16.43 -5.07 -7.44
C ARG A 48 15.41 -4.14 -6.78
N GLU A 49 14.32 -4.67 -6.25
CA GLU A 49 13.32 -3.87 -5.54
C GLU A 49 13.94 -3.15 -4.34
N ARG A 50 14.83 -3.80 -3.57
CA ARG A 50 15.56 -3.15 -2.48
C ARG A 50 16.46 -2.01 -2.97
N ALA A 51 17.09 -2.15 -4.13
CA ALA A 51 17.86 -1.07 -4.74
C ALA A 51 16.96 0.09 -5.21
N GLU A 52 15.79 -0.20 -5.77
CA GLU A 52 14.78 0.81 -6.15
C GLU A 52 14.22 1.54 -4.92
N ILE A 53 14.03 0.84 -3.81
CA ILE A 53 13.64 1.44 -2.52
C ILE A 53 14.70 2.45 -2.05
N GLU A 54 15.97 2.05 -2.07
CA GLU A 54 17.08 2.92 -1.68
C GLU A 54 17.18 4.16 -2.59
N GLU A 55 17.03 3.98 -3.90
CA GLU A 55 16.99 5.07 -4.86
C GLU A 55 15.82 6.02 -4.59
N ARG A 56 14.60 5.49 -4.39
CA ARG A 56 13.40 6.27 -4.06
C ARG A 56 13.62 7.11 -2.80
N ILE A 57 14.21 6.52 -1.76
CA ILE A 57 14.48 7.21 -0.48
C ILE A 57 15.53 8.30 -0.67
N ARG A 58 16.63 7.96 -1.34
CA ARG A 58 17.73 8.90 -1.64
C ARG A 58 17.23 10.11 -2.40
N ASP A 59 16.33 9.91 -3.37
CA ASP A 59 15.84 10.94 -4.28
C ASP A 59 14.52 11.60 -3.85
N SER A 60 13.98 11.22 -2.69
CA SER A 60 12.74 11.79 -2.17
C SER A 60 12.91 13.24 -1.70
N MET A 61 12.06 14.13 -2.20
CA MET A 61 11.91 15.49 -1.67
C MET A 61 11.11 15.50 -0.35
N THR A 62 10.16 14.59 -0.18
CA THR A 62 9.25 14.56 0.98
C THR A 62 10.00 14.18 2.26
N LEU A 63 11.08 13.40 2.14
CA LEU A 63 11.92 12.97 3.25
C LEU A 63 12.99 13.99 3.66
N VAL A 64 13.29 15.00 2.84
CA VAL A 64 14.37 15.97 3.11
C VAL A 64 14.19 16.65 4.47
N PRO A 65 13.02 17.21 4.85
CA PRO A 65 12.86 17.88 6.14
C PRO A 65 13.10 16.92 7.32
N TYR A 66 12.61 15.70 7.21
CA TYR A 66 12.73 14.70 8.26
C TYR A 66 14.18 14.20 8.43
N ARG A 67 14.83 13.84 7.32
CA ARG A 67 16.24 13.39 7.32
C ARG A 67 17.17 14.51 7.76
N ALA A 68 16.95 15.75 7.31
CA ALA A 68 17.68 16.93 7.79
C ALA A 68 17.50 17.12 9.30
N PHE A 69 16.28 16.94 9.83
CA PHE A 69 16.00 17.09 11.25
C PHE A 69 16.72 16.03 12.08
N LYS A 70 16.58 14.76 11.70
CA LYS A 70 17.26 13.65 12.38
C LYS A 70 18.79 13.80 12.33
N LEU A 71 19.34 14.15 11.17
CA LEU A 71 20.75 14.45 11.00
C LEU A 71 21.21 15.60 11.89
N THR A 72 20.42 16.67 12.02
CA THR A 72 20.73 17.79 12.93
C THR A 72 20.85 17.32 14.37
N LEU A 73 19.93 16.46 14.83
CA LEU A 73 19.96 15.91 16.18
C LEU A 73 21.20 15.04 16.43
N ARG A 74 21.57 14.19 15.47
CA ARG A 74 22.72 13.28 15.60
C ARG A 74 24.07 13.97 15.40
N ALA A 75 24.16 14.91 14.47
CA ALA A 75 25.40 15.61 14.13
C ALA A 75 25.69 16.82 15.03
N ASN A 76 24.77 17.21 15.93
CA ASN A 76 25.00 18.36 16.79
C ASN A 76 26.26 18.18 17.65
N GLY A 77 27.17 19.18 17.59
CA GLY A 77 28.46 19.16 18.28
C GLY A 77 29.54 18.28 17.64
N GLU A 78 29.28 17.66 16.48
CA GLU A 78 30.24 16.82 15.77
C GLU A 78 31.07 17.65 14.76
N PRO A 79 32.39 17.39 14.64
CA PRO A 79 33.29 18.20 13.79
C PRO A 79 32.96 18.08 12.30
N ASN A 80 32.31 16.99 11.89
CA ASN A 80 31.95 16.72 10.50
C ASN A 80 30.46 16.97 10.22
N ALA A 81 29.77 17.79 11.02
CA ALA A 81 28.37 18.14 10.77
C ALA A 81 28.23 18.92 9.45
N PRO A 82 27.32 18.54 8.53
CA PRO A 82 27.19 19.21 7.24
C PRO A 82 26.56 20.60 7.39
N GLU A 83 27.31 21.64 6.99
CA GLU A 83 26.89 23.04 7.05
C GLU A 83 25.60 23.32 6.27
N GLN A 84 25.38 22.60 5.16
CA GLN A 84 24.20 22.75 4.29
C GLN A 84 22.88 22.52 5.06
N ILE A 85 22.90 21.66 6.08
CA ILE A 85 21.72 21.40 6.92
C ILE A 85 21.45 22.59 7.86
N ALA A 86 22.51 23.19 8.42
CA ALA A 86 22.37 24.40 9.23
C ALA A 86 21.86 25.60 8.40
N LEU A 87 22.35 25.74 7.17
CA LEU A 87 21.88 26.76 6.22
C LEU A 87 20.39 26.60 5.88
N LEU A 88 19.92 25.36 5.70
CA LEU A 88 18.49 25.08 5.51
C LEU A 88 17.64 25.60 6.68
N TRP A 89 18.03 25.30 7.93
CA TRP A 89 17.28 25.76 9.11
C TRP A 89 17.30 27.28 9.27
N LYS A 90 18.45 27.90 8.97
CA LYS A 90 18.58 29.36 8.96
C LYS A 90 17.62 29.99 7.95
N ALA A 91 17.67 29.56 6.69
CA ALA A 91 16.80 30.07 5.62
C ALA A 91 15.31 29.84 5.91
N LEU A 92 14.97 28.70 6.52
CA LEU A 92 13.60 28.42 6.97
C LEU A 92 13.16 29.40 8.07
N SER A 93 14.03 29.69 9.03
CA SER A 93 13.73 30.64 10.11
C SER A 93 13.53 32.06 9.59
N GLU A 94 14.37 32.49 8.65
CA GLU A 94 14.30 33.80 7.99
C GLU A 94 13.00 33.92 7.18
N THR A 95 12.63 32.87 6.44
CA THR A 95 11.38 32.84 5.68
C THR A 95 10.15 32.89 6.59
N ARG A 96 10.17 32.21 7.74
CA ARG A 96 9.08 32.26 8.74
C ARG A 96 8.95 33.62 9.41
N ALA A 97 10.02 34.41 9.46
CA ALA A 97 10.02 35.76 10.02
C ALA A 97 9.46 36.83 9.06
N LEU A 98 9.20 36.47 7.80
CA LEU A 98 8.63 37.41 6.82
C LEU A 98 7.20 37.83 7.19
N PRO A 99 6.81 39.09 6.92
CA PRO A 99 5.44 39.55 7.13
C PRO A 99 4.47 38.85 6.16
N GLY A 100 3.27 38.48 6.65
CA GLY A 100 2.27 37.75 5.86
C GLY A 100 1.65 38.52 4.68
N LYS A 101 1.84 39.84 4.62
CA LYS A 101 1.54 40.68 3.45
C LYS A 101 2.66 41.72 3.29
N SER A 102 3.28 41.78 2.12
CA SER A 102 4.22 42.85 1.78
C SER A 102 3.44 44.15 1.56
N LEU A 103 3.85 45.22 2.23
CA LEU A 103 3.20 46.53 2.13
C LEU A 103 3.90 47.42 1.07
N THR A 104 5.10 47.03 0.64
CA THR A 104 5.91 47.74 -0.37
C THR A 104 6.56 46.77 -1.37
N ASP A 105 6.93 47.29 -2.55
CA ASP A 105 7.67 46.53 -3.58
C ASP A 105 9.05 46.05 -3.09
N GLU A 106 9.68 46.81 -2.20
CA GLU A 106 10.99 46.45 -1.65
C GLU A 106 10.88 45.29 -0.65
N GLU A 107 9.84 45.28 0.17
CA GLU A 107 9.52 44.13 1.03
C GLU A 107 9.13 42.90 0.23
N ALA A 108 8.40 43.08 -0.87
CA ALA A 108 8.06 41.98 -1.79
C ALA A 108 9.33 41.38 -2.41
N ARG A 109 10.30 42.21 -2.82
CA ARG A 109 11.61 41.75 -3.34
C ARG A 109 12.43 41.01 -2.28
N ARG A 110 12.49 41.51 -1.03
CA ARG A 110 13.19 40.83 0.07
C ARG A 110 12.55 39.50 0.44
N ALA A 111 11.21 39.44 0.43
CA ALA A 111 10.48 38.20 0.63
C ALA A 111 10.79 37.20 -0.50
N ALA A 112 10.75 37.63 -1.75
CA ALA A 112 11.10 36.78 -2.91
C ALA A 112 12.54 36.24 -2.82
N GLN A 113 13.50 37.08 -2.42
CA GLN A 113 14.88 36.64 -2.20
C GLN A 113 14.98 35.57 -1.11
N SER A 114 14.28 35.77 0.02
CA SER A 114 14.29 34.80 1.13
C SER A 114 13.70 33.44 0.73
N TYR A 115 12.63 33.42 -0.08
CA TYR A 115 12.09 32.19 -0.64
C TYR A 115 13.04 31.50 -1.63
N LEU A 116 13.77 32.29 -2.44
CA LEU A 116 14.81 31.75 -3.33
C LEU A 116 15.96 31.14 -2.53
N ASP A 117 16.41 31.82 -1.48
CA ASP A 117 17.48 31.34 -0.60
C ASP A 117 17.05 30.04 0.11
N LEU A 118 15.80 29.96 0.58
CA LEU A 118 15.24 28.73 1.12
C LEU A 118 15.23 27.59 0.09
N PHE A 119 14.85 27.88 -1.17
CA PHE A 119 14.86 26.88 -2.23
C PHE A 119 16.28 26.37 -2.53
N ILE A 120 17.26 27.27 -2.61
CA ILE A 120 18.68 26.91 -2.81
C ILE A 120 19.18 26.05 -1.64
N ALA A 121 18.95 26.50 -0.40
CA ALA A 121 19.37 25.77 0.79
C ALA A 121 18.71 24.38 0.89
N PHE A 122 17.43 24.27 0.51
CA PHE A 122 16.74 22.99 0.44
C PHE A 122 17.34 22.04 -0.60
N TYR A 123 17.68 22.55 -1.78
CA TYR A 123 18.33 21.78 -2.83
C TYR A 123 19.73 21.30 -2.44
N GLU A 124 20.52 22.15 -1.79
CA GLU A 124 21.85 21.80 -1.28
C GLU A 124 21.79 20.79 -0.13
N ALA A 125 20.84 20.96 0.80
CA ALA A 125 20.57 20.00 1.86
C ALA A 125 20.19 18.64 1.27
N ARG A 126 19.30 18.59 0.27
CA ARG A 126 18.98 17.35 -0.44
C ARG A 126 20.23 16.71 -1.05
N LYS A 127 21.04 17.45 -1.81
CA LYS A 127 22.28 16.92 -2.41
C LYS A 127 23.24 16.35 -1.37
N THR A 128 23.27 16.96 -0.18
CA THR A 128 24.07 16.49 0.93
C THR A 128 23.51 15.18 1.49
N LEU A 129 22.19 15.11 1.73
CA LEU A 129 21.49 13.90 2.20
C LEU A 129 21.49 12.76 1.18
N GLN A 130 21.71 13.02 -0.11
CA GLN A 130 21.91 11.97 -1.11
C GLN A 130 23.26 11.27 -0.96
N LYS A 131 24.24 11.91 -0.31
CA LYS A 131 25.62 11.42 -0.19
C LYS A 131 26.00 11.04 1.23
N ARG A 132 25.34 11.65 2.22
CA ARG A 132 25.63 11.50 3.63
C ARG A 132 24.42 10.98 4.37
N ASP A 133 24.68 10.03 5.25
CA ASP A 133 23.67 9.37 6.04
C ASP A 133 23.70 9.89 7.48
N GLU A 134 22.54 9.97 8.15
CA GLU A 134 22.53 10.26 9.59
C GLU A 134 23.20 9.14 10.41
N ASP A 135 23.31 7.94 9.85
CA ASP A 135 23.96 6.79 10.47
C ASP A 135 25.49 6.93 10.61
N GLU A 136 26.11 7.91 9.95
CA GLU A 136 27.52 8.27 10.15
C GLU A 136 27.80 8.90 11.52
N PHE A 137 26.75 9.37 12.20
CA PHE A 137 26.83 10.09 13.47
C PHE A 137 26.35 9.23 14.64
N PRO A 138 26.67 9.58 15.89
CA PRO A 138 26.20 8.83 17.06
C PRO A 138 24.67 8.68 17.09
N LEU A 139 24.19 7.57 17.66
CA LEU A 139 22.76 7.26 17.81
C LEU A 139 22.06 8.30 18.69
N LEU A 140 20.77 8.56 18.48
CA LEU A 140 20.00 9.52 19.29
C LEU A 140 20.05 9.17 20.78
N TRP A 141 19.97 7.88 21.13
CA TRP A 141 20.08 7.44 22.52
C TRP A 141 21.40 7.89 23.16
N SER A 142 22.52 7.67 22.46
CA SER A 142 23.85 8.05 22.96
C SER A 142 24.03 9.56 23.13
N LYS A 143 23.30 10.36 22.34
CA LYS A 143 23.31 11.82 22.43
C LYS A 143 22.45 12.35 23.57
N TRP A 144 21.27 11.78 23.78
CA TRP A 144 20.31 12.27 24.77
C TRP A 144 20.54 11.72 26.17
N LEU A 145 21.04 10.49 26.27
CA LEU A 145 21.23 9.76 27.51
C LEU A 145 22.62 9.09 27.53
N PRO A 146 23.72 9.86 27.47
CA PRO A 146 25.08 9.32 27.32
C PRO A 146 25.50 8.39 28.47
N ASP A 147 24.98 8.66 29.67
CA ASP A 147 25.32 7.90 30.88
C ASP A 147 24.37 6.71 31.15
N GLN A 148 23.36 6.51 30.29
CA GLN A 148 22.38 5.43 30.49
C GLN A 148 22.60 4.30 29.48
N PRO A 149 22.59 3.03 29.94
CA PRO A 149 22.61 1.91 29.03
C PRO A 149 21.39 1.96 28.11
N PRO A 150 21.52 1.56 26.84
CA PRO A 150 20.39 1.50 25.94
C PRO A 150 19.35 0.51 26.45
N PHE A 151 18.09 0.81 26.18
CA PHE A 151 16.95 0.00 26.64
C PHE A 151 16.85 -1.36 25.95
N LEU A 152 17.57 -1.57 24.84
CA LEU A 152 17.69 -2.85 24.16
C LEU A 152 19.14 -3.35 24.18
N PRO A 153 19.35 -4.65 24.46
CA PRO A 153 20.66 -5.27 24.29
C PRO A 153 21.15 -5.14 22.85
N GLY A 154 22.40 -4.68 22.69
CA GLY A 154 23.02 -4.53 21.37
C GLY A 154 22.39 -3.43 20.51
N TYR A 155 21.90 -2.36 21.14
CA TYR A 155 21.30 -1.22 20.45
C TYR A 155 22.17 -0.68 19.32
N ASP A 156 21.62 -0.70 18.12
CA ASP A 156 22.26 -0.28 16.88
C ASP A 156 21.35 0.68 16.08
N ALA A 157 21.86 1.16 14.94
CA ALA A 157 21.11 2.06 14.07
C ALA A 157 19.79 1.44 13.57
N GLY A 158 19.79 0.17 13.19
CA GLY A 158 18.60 -0.50 12.69
C GLY A 158 17.50 -0.62 13.76
N GLN A 159 17.88 -0.85 15.02
CA GLN A 159 16.93 -0.83 16.14
C GLN A 159 16.35 0.58 16.34
N GLU A 160 17.20 1.62 16.36
CA GLU A 160 16.75 3.03 16.44
C GLU A 160 15.70 3.35 15.37
N HIS A 161 15.98 2.94 14.14
CA HIS A 161 15.05 3.06 13.02
C HIS A 161 13.72 2.33 13.26
N ALA A 162 13.75 1.09 13.76
CA ALA A 162 12.54 0.33 14.10
C ALA A 162 11.67 1.02 15.17
N ILE A 163 12.32 1.67 16.14
CA ILE A 163 11.65 2.40 17.22
C ILE A 163 11.02 3.67 16.67
N LEU A 164 11.75 4.46 15.88
CA LEU A 164 11.23 5.67 15.24
C LEU A 164 10.06 5.36 14.30
N ALA A 165 10.15 4.28 13.50
CA ALA A 165 9.02 3.79 12.71
C ALA A 165 7.77 3.51 13.59
N SER A 166 7.97 2.91 14.75
CA SER A 166 6.89 2.60 15.68
C SER A 166 6.29 3.85 16.32
N VAL A 167 7.13 4.84 16.67
CA VAL A 167 6.67 6.15 17.18
C VAL A 167 5.84 6.87 16.12
N TRP A 168 6.32 6.92 14.87
CA TRP A 168 5.59 7.56 13.77
C TRP A 168 4.24 6.89 13.52
N LEU A 169 4.19 5.56 13.53
CA LEU A 169 2.92 4.82 13.38
C LEU A 169 1.93 5.12 14.52
N ILE A 170 2.41 5.29 15.75
CA ILE A 170 1.56 5.65 16.90
C ILE A 170 1.04 7.09 16.74
N LEU A 171 1.91 8.03 16.34
CA LEU A 171 1.54 9.43 16.13
C LEU A 171 0.53 9.60 15.00
N ASP A 172 0.72 8.88 13.90
CA ASP A 172 -0.19 8.84 12.75
C ASP A 172 -1.59 8.37 13.16
N ASN A 173 -1.67 7.26 13.89
CA ASN A 173 -2.94 6.74 14.41
C ASN A 173 -3.61 7.68 15.44
N ALA A 174 -2.84 8.48 16.17
CA ALA A 174 -3.36 9.46 17.11
C ALA A 174 -3.82 10.77 16.43
N ASP A 175 -3.29 11.08 15.25
CA ASP A 175 -3.63 12.29 14.49
C ASP A 175 -4.95 12.12 13.72
N ARG A 176 -6.06 12.41 14.41
CA ARG A 176 -7.42 12.43 13.82
C ARG A 176 -7.58 13.41 12.64
N GLY A 177 -6.60 14.28 12.39
CA GLY A 177 -6.64 15.29 11.33
C GLY A 177 -5.95 14.88 10.03
N ASN A 178 -5.31 13.71 9.95
CA ASN A 178 -4.51 13.26 8.79
C ASN A 178 -3.50 14.32 8.33
N ARG A 179 -2.94 15.10 9.27
CA ARG A 179 -2.03 16.23 9.01
C ARG A 179 -0.59 15.74 8.82
N LEU A 180 -0.28 14.57 9.37
CA LEU A 180 1.00 13.89 9.18
C LEU A 180 0.86 12.82 8.09
N PRO A 181 1.41 13.00 6.88
CA PRO A 181 1.56 11.89 5.94
C PRO A 181 2.72 11.01 6.43
N ALA A 182 2.52 10.26 7.52
CA ALA A 182 3.57 9.48 8.16
C ALA A 182 4.00 8.26 7.34
N SER A 183 3.25 7.89 6.30
CA SER A 183 3.50 6.71 5.47
C SER A 183 4.91 6.70 4.86
N ASP A 184 5.38 7.81 4.29
CA ASP A 184 6.74 7.93 3.72
C ASP A 184 7.81 7.85 4.81
N LEU A 185 7.56 8.43 5.99
CA LEU A 185 8.50 8.42 7.12
C LEU A 185 8.62 7.02 7.73
N VAL A 186 7.47 6.36 7.95
CA VAL A 186 7.42 4.97 8.43
C VAL A 186 8.08 4.05 7.41
N PHE A 187 7.82 4.25 6.12
CA PHE A 187 8.47 3.48 5.05
C PHE A 187 9.99 3.66 5.07
N TYR A 188 10.47 4.91 5.17
CA TYR A 188 11.90 5.22 5.32
C TYR A 188 12.50 4.51 6.53
N GLU A 189 11.94 4.73 7.72
CA GLU A 189 12.46 4.16 8.97
C GLU A 189 12.45 2.62 8.92
N LEU A 190 11.39 2.00 8.41
CA LEU A 190 11.33 0.54 8.27
C LEU A 190 12.35 0.01 7.25
N SER A 191 12.60 0.72 6.15
CA SER A 191 13.56 0.30 5.12
C SER A 191 15.00 0.20 5.67
N ARG A 192 15.34 1.07 6.63
CA ARG A 192 16.64 1.13 7.30
C ARG A 192 16.76 0.16 8.47
N ALA A 193 15.63 -0.24 9.07
CA ALA A 193 15.56 -1.20 10.17
C ALA A 193 15.76 -2.65 9.71
N THR A 194 16.95 -3.03 9.23
CA THR A 194 17.22 -4.40 8.76
C THR A 194 17.40 -5.36 9.95
N PRO A 195 16.53 -6.36 10.15
CA PRO A 195 16.62 -7.29 11.27
C PRO A 195 17.95 -8.08 11.28
N GLN A 196 18.61 -8.15 12.43
CA GLN A 196 19.85 -8.92 12.61
C GLN A 196 19.66 -10.10 13.56
N PRO A 197 20.38 -11.22 13.39
CA PRO A 197 20.29 -12.38 14.30
C PRO A 197 20.59 -12.06 15.77
N SER A 198 21.35 -10.99 16.05
CA SER A 198 21.65 -10.51 17.40
C SER A 198 20.47 -9.83 18.10
N TRP A 199 19.44 -9.41 17.35
CA TRP A 199 18.30 -8.70 17.93
C TRP A 199 17.41 -9.64 18.74
N PRO A 200 16.64 -9.12 19.71
CA PRO A 200 15.60 -9.91 20.37
C PRO A 200 14.62 -10.50 19.34
N PRO A 201 14.25 -11.80 19.44
CA PRO A 201 13.37 -12.44 18.46
C PRO A 201 12.03 -11.73 18.25
N ALA A 202 11.40 -11.29 19.34
CA ALA A 202 10.15 -10.52 19.26
C ALA A 202 10.30 -9.21 18.47
N LEU A 203 11.46 -8.55 18.55
CA LEU A 203 11.75 -7.35 17.78
C LEU A 203 11.92 -7.68 16.30
N ARG A 204 12.67 -8.74 15.96
CA ARG A 204 12.82 -9.19 14.56
C ARG A 204 11.47 -9.50 13.92
N VAL A 205 10.66 -10.32 14.60
CA VAL A 205 9.31 -10.67 14.18
C VAL A 205 8.47 -9.40 13.92
N ALA A 206 8.46 -8.46 14.86
CA ALA A 206 7.70 -7.22 14.71
C ALA A 206 8.18 -6.36 13.52
N VAL A 207 9.49 -6.27 13.32
CA VAL A 207 10.09 -5.48 12.24
C VAL A 207 9.90 -6.13 10.88
N GLN A 208 10.11 -7.45 10.76
CA GLN A 208 9.85 -8.22 9.53
C GLN A 208 8.38 -8.10 9.09
N ALA A 209 7.43 -8.23 10.03
CA ALA A 209 6.01 -8.03 9.72
C ALA A 209 5.71 -6.63 9.18
N LYS A 210 6.24 -5.60 9.85
CA LYS A 210 6.02 -4.20 9.45
C LYS A 210 6.68 -3.88 8.11
N ARG A 211 7.91 -4.34 7.89
CA ARG A 211 8.63 -4.21 6.61
C ARG A 211 7.89 -4.92 5.49
N GLY A 212 7.48 -6.17 5.69
CA GLY A 212 6.71 -6.94 4.73
C GLY A 212 5.41 -6.25 4.32
N LEU A 213 4.64 -5.75 5.29
CA LEU A 213 3.44 -4.95 5.03
C LEU A 213 3.76 -3.65 4.27
N SER A 214 4.80 -2.92 4.70
CA SER A 214 5.19 -1.64 4.10
C SER A 214 5.65 -1.79 2.65
N PHE A 215 6.47 -2.80 2.36
CA PHE A 215 6.94 -3.13 1.01
C PHE A 215 5.79 -3.62 0.12
N CYS A 216 4.92 -4.50 0.64
CA CYS A 216 3.75 -4.97 -0.10
C CYS A 216 2.81 -3.81 -0.45
N GLY A 217 2.52 -2.92 0.50
CA GLY A 217 1.67 -1.74 0.27
C GLY A 217 2.27 -0.74 -0.72
N ALA A 218 3.60 -0.75 -0.89
CA ALA A 218 4.31 0.07 -1.86
C ALA A 218 4.56 -0.63 -3.22
N GLY A 219 4.09 -1.87 -3.40
CA GLY A 219 4.23 -2.66 -4.63
C GLY A 219 5.57 -3.40 -4.80
N TYR A 220 6.43 -3.43 -3.78
CA TYR A 220 7.69 -4.17 -3.78
C TYR A 220 7.48 -5.60 -3.30
N HIS A 221 6.83 -6.41 -4.14
CA HIS A 221 6.27 -7.69 -3.74
C HIS A 221 7.33 -8.79 -3.52
N TYR A 222 8.47 -8.75 -4.21
CA TYR A 222 9.55 -9.73 -4.00
C TYR A 222 10.32 -9.45 -2.71
N ALA A 223 10.60 -8.18 -2.40
CA ALA A 223 11.18 -7.78 -1.12
C ALA A 223 10.23 -8.08 0.04
N ALA A 224 8.93 -7.81 -0.13
CA ALA A 224 7.91 -8.17 0.85
C ALA A 224 7.83 -9.68 1.08
N GLU A 225 7.98 -10.50 0.03
CA GLU A 225 7.98 -11.97 0.14
C GLU A 225 9.13 -12.47 1.03
N GLU A 226 10.34 -11.92 0.92
CA GLU A 226 11.47 -12.26 1.80
C GLU A 226 11.16 -11.95 3.27
N GLU A 227 10.64 -10.76 3.56
CA GLU A 227 10.31 -10.30 4.91
C GLU A 227 9.15 -11.11 5.54
N LEU A 228 8.09 -11.38 4.78
CA LEU A 228 6.93 -12.14 5.25
C LEU A 228 7.26 -13.63 5.45
N ASN A 229 8.15 -14.19 4.62
CA ASN A 229 8.66 -15.55 4.83
C ASN A 229 9.54 -15.64 6.09
N ALA A 230 10.41 -14.66 6.32
CA ALA A 230 11.21 -14.59 7.54
C ALA A 230 10.32 -14.45 8.79
N PHE A 231 9.33 -13.55 8.74
CA PHE A 231 8.34 -13.36 9.80
C PHE A 231 7.63 -14.66 10.17
N LEU A 232 7.03 -15.35 9.19
CA LEU A 232 6.29 -16.58 9.43
C LEU A 232 7.19 -17.69 9.95
N SER A 233 8.36 -17.88 9.34
CA SER A 233 9.32 -18.90 9.76
C SER A 233 9.78 -18.68 11.21
N GLU A 234 9.95 -17.42 11.62
CA GLU A 234 10.37 -17.09 12.98
C GLU A 234 9.23 -17.27 13.99
N VAL A 235 8.01 -16.80 13.69
CA VAL A 235 6.83 -17.01 14.57
C VAL A 235 6.49 -18.50 14.75
N GLU A 236 6.68 -19.30 13.71
CA GLU A 236 6.44 -20.75 13.74
C GLU A 236 7.38 -21.47 14.71
N VAL A 237 8.61 -21.01 14.90
CA VAL A 237 9.58 -21.69 15.80
C VAL A 237 9.72 -21.03 17.17
N LEU A 238 9.33 -19.76 17.29
CA LEU A 238 9.48 -19.01 18.54
C LEU A 238 8.54 -19.54 19.63
N PRO A 239 9.04 -19.88 20.84
CA PRO A 239 8.19 -20.27 21.95
C PRO A 239 7.20 -19.15 22.30
N ALA A 240 5.94 -19.50 22.56
CA ALA A 240 4.90 -18.52 22.87
C ALA A 240 5.30 -17.59 24.04
N ARG A 241 6.03 -18.11 25.04
CA ARG A 241 6.55 -17.32 26.18
C ARG A 241 7.42 -16.12 25.78
N ASP A 242 8.06 -16.18 24.61
CA ASP A 242 8.99 -15.16 24.12
C ASP A 242 8.28 -14.12 23.23
N LEU A 243 6.96 -14.30 23.00
CA LEU A 243 6.11 -13.33 22.31
C LEU A 243 5.36 -12.43 23.32
N PRO A 244 5.12 -11.16 22.97
CA PRO A 244 4.28 -10.29 23.78
C PRO A 244 2.84 -10.79 23.79
N ALA A 245 2.19 -10.72 24.95
CA ALA A 245 0.75 -10.97 25.06
C ALA A 245 -0.02 -9.79 24.44
N LEU A 246 -0.86 -10.06 23.45
CA LEU A 246 -1.65 -9.05 22.75
C LEU A 246 -3.00 -8.87 23.43
N GLN A 247 -3.22 -7.72 24.09
CA GLN A 247 -4.53 -7.22 24.57
C GLN A 247 -5.48 -8.32 25.10
N GLY A 248 -5.28 -8.75 26.34
CA GLY A 248 -6.19 -9.71 27.00
C GLY A 248 -6.14 -11.14 26.46
N ARG A 249 -5.23 -11.45 25.53
CA ARG A 249 -5.00 -12.81 25.02
C ARG A 249 -3.85 -13.49 25.74
N THR A 250 -3.92 -14.81 25.83
CA THR A 250 -2.77 -15.64 26.20
C THR A 250 -1.66 -15.49 25.15
N ARG A 251 -0.44 -15.90 25.50
CA ARG A 251 0.69 -15.82 24.56
C ARG A 251 0.54 -16.78 23.39
N GLU A 252 -0.07 -17.94 23.62
CA GLU A 252 -0.41 -18.94 22.62
C GLU A 252 -1.43 -18.38 21.63
N GLN A 253 -2.49 -17.73 22.12
CA GLN A 253 -3.45 -17.02 21.28
C GLN A 253 -2.80 -15.85 20.53
N SER A 254 -1.83 -15.16 21.15
CA SER A 254 -1.09 -14.09 20.48
C SER A 254 -0.25 -14.64 19.32
N ARG A 255 0.38 -15.81 19.50
CA ARG A 255 1.11 -16.49 18.43
C ARG A 255 0.20 -16.91 17.28
N GLU A 256 -0.93 -17.54 17.56
CA GLU A 256 -1.88 -17.93 16.50
C GLU A 256 -2.47 -16.71 15.78
N MET A 257 -2.67 -15.58 16.48
CA MET A 257 -3.07 -14.31 15.84
C MET A 257 -1.99 -13.78 14.89
N LEU A 258 -0.72 -13.82 15.31
CA LEU A 258 0.40 -13.40 14.47
C LEU A 258 0.55 -14.30 13.24
N LEU A 259 0.38 -15.62 13.40
CA LEU A 259 0.38 -16.56 12.28
C LEU A 259 -0.78 -16.27 11.31
N ALA A 260 -2.00 -16.08 11.82
CA ALA A 260 -3.14 -15.72 10.99
C ALA A 260 -2.86 -14.46 10.16
N ALA A 261 -2.44 -13.38 10.82
CA ALA A 261 -2.09 -12.12 10.16
C ALA A 261 -0.98 -12.30 9.12
N GLY A 262 0.08 -13.05 9.47
CA GLY A 262 1.19 -13.34 8.56
C GLY A 262 0.78 -14.05 7.29
N TYR A 263 -0.03 -15.10 7.42
CA TYR A 263 -0.50 -15.84 6.27
C TYR A 263 -1.41 -14.98 5.39
N PHE A 264 -2.33 -14.18 5.96
CA PHE A 264 -3.14 -13.27 5.14
C PHE A 264 -2.31 -12.19 4.43
N LEU A 265 -1.30 -11.63 5.11
CA LEU A 265 -0.38 -10.66 4.50
C LEU A 265 0.44 -11.29 3.37
N ARG A 266 0.96 -12.52 3.58
CA ARG A 266 1.69 -13.23 2.53
C ARG A 266 0.78 -13.65 1.38
N ALA A 267 -0.46 -14.03 1.65
CA ALA A 267 -1.45 -14.29 0.61
C ALA A 267 -1.71 -13.05 -0.24
N TRP A 268 -1.92 -11.89 0.39
CA TRP A 268 -2.08 -10.61 -0.32
C TRP A 268 -0.85 -10.32 -1.18
N ASN A 269 0.35 -10.44 -0.62
CA ASN A 269 1.59 -10.25 -1.38
C ASN A 269 1.67 -11.18 -2.60
N ARG A 270 1.34 -12.46 -2.41
CA ARG A 270 1.37 -13.48 -3.47
C ARG A 270 0.32 -13.28 -4.54
N MET A 271 -0.83 -12.68 -4.22
CA MET A 271 -1.78 -12.22 -5.25
C MET A 271 -1.16 -11.13 -6.13
N GLY A 272 -0.42 -10.18 -5.54
CA GLY A 272 0.34 -9.17 -6.29
C GLY A 272 1.45 -9.77 -7.17
N LEU A 273 1.96 -10.95 -6.81
CA LEU A 273 2.92 -11.73 -7.60
C LEU A 273 2.26 -12.69 -8.62
N GLU A 274 0.94 -12.67 -8.75
CA GLU A 274 0.17 -13.61 -9.59
C GLU A 274 0.37 -15.09 -9.20
N ARG A 275 0.63 -15.37 -7.92
CA ARG A 275 0.84 -16.72 -7.35
C ARG A 275 -0.41 -17.25 -6.67
N GLU A 276 -1.52 -17.33 -7.41
CA GLU A 276 -2.85 -17.62 -6.86
C GLU A 276 -2.90 -18.88 -5.98
N ARG A 277 -2.32 -20.01 -6.42
CA ARG A 277 -2.33 -21.26 -5.64
C ARG A 277 -1.58 -21.14 -4.31
N ALA A 278 -0.44 -20.45 -4.31
CA ALA A 278 0.31 -20.23 -3.08
C ALA A 278 -0.39 -19.24 -2.14
N ALA A 279 -1.11 -18.25 -2.68
CA ALA A 279 -1.97 -17.36 -1.90
C ALA A 279 -3.16 -18.12 -1.28
N GLU A 280 -3.78 -19.04 -2.02
CA GLU A 280 -4.84 -19.91 -1.50
C GLU A 280 -4.35 -20.79 -0.34
N ASP A 281 -3.13 -21.37 -0.45
CA ASP A 281 -2.52 -22.15 0.64
C ASP A 281 -2.35 -21.30 1.91
N ASP A 282 -1.95 -20.04 1.75
CA ASP A 282 -1.78 -19.11 2.86
C ASP A 282 -3.13 -18.71 3.48
N ILE A 283 -4.14 -18.38 2.68
CA ILE A 283 -5.49 -18.09 3.20
C ILE A 283 -6.01 -19.27 4.00
N GLU A 284 -5.86 -20.51 3.51
CA GLU A 284 -6.29 -21.71 4.24
C GLU A 284 -5.57 -21.83 5.60
N ARG A 285 -4.25 -21.60 5.65
CA ARG A 285 -3.49 -21.61 6.91
C ARG A 285 -3.91 -20.48 7.85
N GLY A 286 -4.20 -19.29 7.33
CA GLY A 286 -4.70 -18.14 8.08
C GLY A 286 -6.06 -18.45 8.71
N LEU A 287 -6.99 -19.02 7.95
CA LEU A 287 -8.31 -19.43 8.42
C LEU A 287 -8.24 -20.52 9.50
N ARG A 288 -7.37 -21.52 9.35
CA ARG A 288 -7.12 -22.53 10.41
C ARG A 288 -6.60 -21.90 11.70
N SER A 289 -5.77 -20.86 11.59
CA SER A 289 -5.26 -20.14 12.76
C SER A 289 -6.38 -19.35 13.46
N LEU A 290 -7.28 -18.72 12.70
CA LEU A 290 -8.49 -18.09 13.24
C LEU A 290 -9.46 -19.10 13.90
N GLU A 291 -9.62 -20.28 13.31
CA GLU A 291 -10.44 -21.36 13.86
C GLU A 291 -9.92 -21.85 15.23
N LYS A 292 -8.60 -22.05 15.37
CA LYS A 292 -7.98 -22.37 16.68
C LYS A 292 -8.20 -21.29 17.73
N LEU A 293 -8.33 -20.03 17.30
CA LEU A 293 -8.65 -18.91 18.18
C LEU A 293 -10.14 -18.84 18.55
N GLY A 294 -10.98 -19.74 17.99
CA GLY A 294 -12.44 -19.69 18.14
C GLY A 294 -13.06 -18.49 17.42
N VAL A 295 -12.36 -17.88 16.46
CA VAL A 295 -12.88 -16.77 15.68
C VAL A 295 -13.76 -17.33 14.58
N GLU A 296 -15.06 -17.33 14.83
CA GLU A 296 -16.08 -17.73 13.86
C GLU A 296 -17.07 -16.58 13.63
N ASN A 297 -17.07 -16.09 12.40
CA ASN A 297 -17.93 -15.04 11.91
C ASN A 297 -18.16 -15.16 10.41
N GLU A 298 -19.02 -14.30 9.88
CA GLU A 298 -19.42 -14.25 8.48
C GLU A 298 -18.23 -14.15 7.53
N LEU A 299 -17.20 -13.39 7.90
CA LEU A 299 -15.98 -13.25 7.11
C LEU A 299 -15.17 -14.56 7.08
N THR A 300 -15.04 -15.25 8.20
CA THR A 300 -14.36 -16.55 8.25
C THR A 300 -15.13 -17.64 7.53
N TRP A 301 -16.47 -17.65 7.59
CA TRP A 301 -17.30 -18.61 6.86
C TRP A 301 -17.23 -18.37 5.36
N TRP A 302 -17.29 -17.11 4.93
CA TRP A 302 -17.04 -16.77 3.54
C TRP A 302 -15.64 -17.13 3.07
N GLY A 303 -14.62 -16.86 3.88
CA GLY A 303 -13.23 -17.22 3.57
C GLY A 303 -13.08 -18.73 3.35
N TRP A 304 -13.70 -19.54 4.21
CA TRP A 304 -13.73 -21.00 4.04
C TRP A 304 -14.50 -21.42 2.79
N ALA A 305 -15.69 -20.88 2.55
CA ALA A 305 -16.45 -21.16 1.33
C ALA A 305 -15.62 -20.84 0.06
N PHE A 306 -15.00 -19.67 0.02
CA PHE A 306 -14.13 -19.25 -1.08
C PHE A 306 -12.98 -20.23 -1.33
N ILE A 307 -12.25 -20.62 -0.27
CA ILE A 307 -11.12 -21.55 -0.41
C ILE A 307 -11.57 -22.96 -0.79
N HIS A 308 -12.69 -23.44 -0.27
CA HIS A 308 -13.24 -24.73 -0.67
C HIS A 308 -13.64 -24.72 -2.15
N PHE A 309 -14.34 -23.69 -2.60
CA PHE A 309 -14.68 -23.51 -4.01
C PHE A 309 -13.44 -23.51 -4.92
N ARG A 310 -12.43 -22.70 -4.60
CA ARG A 310 -11.18 -22.61 -5.39
C ARG A 310 -10.40 -23.92 -5.46
N ARG A 311 -10.66 -24.83 -4.52
CA ARG A 311 -10.08 -26.18 -4.44
C ARG A 311 -11.01 -27.28 -4.95
N GLU A 312 -12.10 -26.91 -5.62
CA GLU A 312 -13.07 -27.84 -6.20
C GLU A 312 -13.74 -28.73 -5.12
N ARG A 313 -13.74 -28.26 -3.86
CA ARG A 313 -14.40 -28.87 -2.70
C ARG A 313 -15.81 -28.29 -2.55
N TYR A 314 -16.65 -28.52 -3.54
CA TYR A 314 -17.93 -27.82 -3.70
C TYR A 314 -18.92 -28.09 -2.57
N GLU A 315 -18.96 -29.32 -2.08
CA GLU A 315 -19.83 -29.72 -0.97
C GLU A 315 -19.44 -29.02 0.34
N GLU A 316 -18.14 -28.91 0.63
CA GLU A 316 -17.64 -28.15 1.76
C GLU A 316 -17.90 -26.65 1.61
N SER A 317 -17.73 -26.11 0.40
CA SER A 317 -18.06 -24.72 0.10
C SER A 317 -19.54 -24.43 0.39
N ALA A 318 -20.44 -25.28 -0.08
CA ALA A 318 -21.88 -25.15 0.13
C ALA A 318 -22.22 -25.14 1.63
N LYS A 319 -21.62 -26.00 2.45
CA LYS A 319 -21.83 -26.03 3.91
C LYS A 319 -21.47 -24.71 4.60
N TYR A 320 -20.36 -24.08 4.20
CA TYR A 320 -19.98 -22.78 4.75
C TYR A 320 -20.90 -21.65 4.26
N LEU A 321 -21.42 -21.74 3.04
CA LEU A 321 -22.45 -20.82 2.55
C LEU A 321 -23.78 -21.00 3.30
N ASP A 322 -24.21 -22.23 3.60
CA ASP A 322 -25.40 -22.45 4.45
C ASP A 322 -25.22 -21.79 5.81
N ARG A 323 -24.04 -21.99 6.42
CA ARG A 323 -23.70 -21.37 7.71
C ARG A 323 -23.72 -19.84 7.64
N LEU A 324 -23.22 -19.27 6.54
CA LEU A 324 -23.31 -17.84 6.28
C LEU A 324 -24.76 -17.37 6.13
N ALA A 325 -25.59 -18.12 5.40
CA ALA A 325 -27.02 -17.83 5.23
C ALA A 325 -27.84 -17.95 6.52
N ASP A 326 -27.37 -18.75 7.48
CA ASP A 326 -27.98 -18.87 8.81
C ASP A 326 -27.54 -17.72 9.75
N SER A 327 -26.67 -16.80 9.30
CA SER A 327 -26.25 -15.66 10.11
C SER A 327 -27.44 -14.76 10.47
N PRO A 328 -27.60 -14.40 11.76
CA PRO A 328 -28.64 -13.47 12.19
C PRO A 328 -28.40 -12.04 11.65
N TYR A 329 -27.19 -11.73 11.17
CA TYR A 329 -26.81 -10.41 10.68
C TYR A 329 -27.05 -10.21 9.19
N LEU A 330 -27.53 -11.24 8.49
CA LEU A 330 -28.01 -11.13 7.12
C LEU A 330 -29.51 -10.88 7.08
N GLY A 331 -29.94 -9.97 6.20
CA GLY A 331 -31.34 -9.77 5.87
C GLY A 331 -31.89 -10.93 5.04
N GLU A 332 -33.21 -11.06 5.00
CA GLU A 332 -33.88 -12.21 4.38
C GLU A 332 -33.51 -12.39 2.89
N ARG A 333 -33.36 -11.27 2.17
CA ARG A 333 -32.92 -11.29 0.77
C ARG A 333 -31.50 -11.84 0.64
N GLU A 334 -30.56 -11.36 1.46
CA GLU A 334 -29.17 -11.82 1.43
C GLU A 334 -29.08 -13.30 1.80
N ARG A 335 -29.87 -13.76 2.77
CA ARG A 335 -29.95 -15.20 3.12
C ARG A 335 -30.42 -16.04 1.94
N GLN A 336 -31.47 -15.61 1.23
CA GLN A 336 -31.96 -16.31 0.04
C GLN A 336 -30.90 -16.35 -1.07
N GLU A 337 -30.20 -15.24 -1.32
CA GLU A 337 -29.11 -15.16 -2.29
C GLU A 337 -27.95 -16.12 -1.93
N VAL A 338 -27.55 -16.17 -0.66
CA VAL A 338 -26.48 -17.08 -0.18
C VAL A 338 -26.94 -18.54 -0.26
N ARG A 339 -28.19 -18.87 0.11
CA ARG A 339 -28.73 -20.24 -0.02
C ARG A 339 -28.82 -20.70 -1.47
N ALA A 340 -29.26 -19.83 -2.38
CA ALA A 340 -29.30 -20.14 -3.80
C ALA A 340 -27.88 -20.44 -4.32
N SER A 341 -26.89 -19.66 -3.90
CA SER A 341 -25.48 -19.90 -4.23
C SER A 341 -24.96 -21.24 -3.67
N ALA A 342 -25.34 -21.59 -2.44
CA ALA A 342 -25.00 -22.88 -1.82
C ALA A 342 -25.61 -24.05 -2.59
N GLU A 343 -26.86 -23.93 -3.01
CA GLU A 343 -27.56 -24.98 -3.77
C GLU A 343 -26.96 -25.16 -5.17
N GLU A 344 -26.68 -24.06 -5.86
CA GLU A 344 -26.07 -24.12 -7.19
C GLU A 344 -24.64 -24.70 -7.12
N MET A 345 -23.90 -24.44 -6.05
CA MET A 345 -22.60 -25.07 -5.78
C MET A 345 -22.69 -26.60 -5.68
N ARG A 346 -23.78 -27.14 -5.12
CA ARG A 346 -24.00 -28.59 -5.05
C ARG A 346 -24.38 -29.19 -6.40
N GLN A 347 -25.03 -28.40 -7.27
CA GLN A 347 -25.57 -28.86 -8.55
C GLN A 347 -24.57 -28.73 -9.71
N HIS A 348 -23.67 -27.74 -9.68
CA HIS A 348 -22.74 -27.43 -10.76
C HIS A 348 -21.28 -27.45 -10.28
N GLY A 349 -20.52 -28.43 -10.75
CA GLY A 349 -19.08 -28.55 -10.47
C GLY A 349 -18.18 -27.65 -11.32
N ASP A 350 -18.71 -26.77 -12.18
CA ASP A 350 -17.91 -26.09 -13.21
C ASP A 350 -18.16 -24.58 -13.39
N SER A 351 -19.19 -23.97 -12.76
CA SER A 351 -19.46 -22.53 -12.93
C SER A 351 -19.83 -21.84 -11.63
N LEU A 352 -19.09 -20.78 -11.31
CA LEU A 352 -19.30 -19.86 -10.18
C LEU A 352 -20.68 -19.19 -10.28
N PRO A 353 -21.65 -19.51 -9.41
CA PRO A 353 -22.85 -18.73 -9.32
C PRO A 353 -22.58 -17.52 -8.47
N ILE A 354 -22.48 -16.35 -9.11
CA ILE A 354 -22.98 -15.03 -8.68
C ILE A 354 -22.68 -14.58 -7.22
N PHE A 355 -21.85 -15.25 -6.44
CA PHE A 355 -21.15 -14.65 -5.31
C PHE A 355 -19.93 -13.92 -5.87
N LEU A 356 -20.20 -12.92 -6.73
CA LEU A 356 -19.20 -11.96 -7.20
C LEU A 356 -18.42 -11.50 -5.97
N GLN A 357 -17.08 -11.51 -6.01
CA GLN A 357 -16.24 -10.93 -4.96
C GLN A 357 -16.73 -9.51 -4.57
N ALA A 358 -17.32 -8.77 -5.53
CA ALA A 358 -17.92 -7.46 -5.32
C ALA A 358 -19.29 -7.46 -4.58
N ARG A 359 -20.11 -8.51 -4.68
CA ARG A 359 -21.40 -8.61 -3.97
C ARG A 359 -21.22 -9.28 -2.60
N ALA A 360 -20.28 -10.23 -2.54
CA ALA A 360 -19.73 -10.77 -1.31
C ALA A 360 -19.28 -9.69 -0.34
N SER A 361 -18.49 -8.73 -0.82
CA SER A 361 -17.96 -7.65 0.01
C SER A 361 -19.06 -6.76 0.59
N VAL A 362 -20.13 -6.48 -0.17
CA VAL A 362 -21.29 -5.70 0.33
C VAL A 362 -22.04 -6.47 1.42
N ILE A 363 -22.37 -7.74 1.17
CA ILE A 363 -23.08 -8.60 2.13
C ILE A 363 -22.27 -8.76 3.42
N LEU A 364 -20.96 -8.99 3.29
CA LEU A 364 -20.05 -9.12 4.43
C LEU A 364 -19.88 -7.81 5.18
N ALA A 365 -19.73 -6.68 4.47
CA ALA A 365 -19.63 -5.37 5.09
C ALA A 365 -20.90 -5.06 5.90
N GLN A 366 -22.09 -5.31 5.33
CA GLN A 366 -23.36 -5.13 6.03
C GLN A 366 -23.48 -6.02 7.26
N ALA A 367 -23.13 -7.30 7.16
CA ALA A 367 -23.15 -8.23 8.27
C ALA A 367 -22.19 -7.81 9.40
N LEU A 368 -20.96 -7.40 9.05
CA LEU A 368 -19.98 -6.91 10.00
C LEU A 368 -20.41 -5.60 10.67
N ILE A 369 -21.03 -4.69 9.91
CA ILE A 369 -21.61 -3.45 10.43
C ILE A 369 -22.74 -3.75 11.42
N ALA A 370 -23.67 -4.64 11.06
CA ALA A 370 -24.77 -5.05 11.93
C ALA A 370 -24.25 -5.73 13.22
N ARG A 371 -23.24 -6.59 13.10
CA ARG A 371 -22.58 -7.25 14.23
C ARG A 371 -21.85 -6.29 15.15
N ALA A 372 -21.29 -5.21 14.62
CA ALA A 372 -20.68 -4.14 15.40
C ALA A 372 -21.72 -3.19 16.06
N GLY A 373 -23.02 -3.50 15.97
CA GLY A 373 -24.08 -2.68 16.54
C GLY A 373 -24.51 -1.50 15.65
N GLY A 374 -24.26 -1.59 14.34
CA GLY A 374 -24.66 -0.60 13.35
C GLY A 374 -23.55 0.40 12.96
N LEU A 375 -23.79 1.09 11.84
CA LEU A 375 -22.86 2.07 11.27
C LEU A 375 -22.59 3.22 12.24
N GLU A 376 -23.58 3.61 13.03
CA GLU A 376 -23.46 4.64 14.06
C GLU A 376 -22.45 4.24 15.14
N ASN A 377 -22.49 3.00 15.65
CA ASN A 377 -21.51 2.55 16.65
C ASN A 377 -20.10 2.47 16.07
N ILE A 378 -19.93 2.03 14.82
CA ILE A 378 -18.61 2.04 14.15
C ILE A 378 -18.10 3.48 13.97
N LEU A 379 -18.92 4.38 13.43
CA LEU A 379 -18.54 5.77 13.18
C LEU A 379 -18.30 6.54 14.48
N VAL A 380 -19.09 6.30 15.54
CA VAL A 380 -18.89 6.90 16.87
C VAL A 380 -17.59 6.39 17.50
N THR A 381 -17.27 5.10 17.32
CA THR A 381 -16.04 4.50 17.85
C THR A 381 -14.80 4.98 17.09
N VAL A 382 -14.91 5.18 15.77
CA VAL A 382 -13.77 5.54 14.90
C VAL A 382 -13.58 7.05 14.76
N LEU A 383 -14.66 7.83 14.63
CA LEU A 383 -14.62 9.27 14.34
C LEU A 383 -15.02 10.14 15.54
N GLY A 384 -15.60 9.56 16.59
CA GLY A 384 -16.18 10.30 17.72
C GLY A 384 -17.63 10.76 17.44
N PRO A 385 -18.41 11.06 18.51
CA PRO A 385 -19.86 11.24 18.42
C PRO A 385 -20.33 12.46 17.62
N GLU A 386 -19.50 13.51 17.50
CA GLU A 386 -19.87 14.74 16.77
C GLU A 386 -19.56 14.62 15.26
N GLN A 387 -18.46 13.98 14.86
CA GLN A 387 -18.17 13.71 13.44
C GLN A 387 -19.05 12.59 12.86
N ALA A 388 -19.39 11.58 13.67
CA ALA A 388 -20.31 10.52 13.24
C ALA A 388 -21.66 11.07 12.78
N LYS A 389 -22.22 12.08 13.48
CA LYS A 389 -23.47 12.76 13.09
C LYS A 389 -23.38 13.45 11.72
N GLN A 390 -22.23 14.03 11.39
CA GLN A 390 -22.03 14.76 10.13
C GLN A 390 -21.88 13.84 8.92
N VAL A 391 -21.31 12.64 9.11
CA VAL A 391 -21.15 11.60 8.08
C VAL A 391 -22.42 10.74 7.94
N TYR A 392 -23.16 10.56 9.03
CA TYR A 392 -24.39 9.76 9.05
C TYR A 392 -25.56 10.45 8.31
N ALA A 393 -25.66 11.78 8.37
CA ALA A 393 -26.78 12.51 7.76
C ALA A 393 -26.90 12.34 6.22
N PRO A 394 -25.81 12.37 5.42
CA PRO A 394 -25.87 12.08 3.99
C PRO A 394 -26.19 10.61 3.66
N ILE A 395 -25.75 9.66 4.49
CA ILE A 395 -25.97 8.22 4.27
C ILE A 395 -27.43 7.85 4.56
N VAL A 396 -28.02 8.38 5.64
CA VAL A 396 -29.44 8.23 5.95
C VAL A 396 -30.32 8.93 4.90
N TRP A 397 -29.84 10.04 4.31
CA TRP A 397 -30.53 10.69 3.19
C TRP A 397 -30.48 9.82 1.93
N MET A 398 -29.33 9.23 1.59
CA MET A 398 -29.18 8.29 0.46
C MET A 398 -30.06 7.05 0.65
N ASP A 399 -30.10 6.47 1.84
CA ASP A 399 -30.95 5.32 2.17
C ASP A 399 -32.45 5.67 2.04
N ARG A 400 -32.86 6.87 2.46
CA ARG A 400 -34.21 7.42 2.21
C ARG A 400 -34.50 7.65 0.73
N VAL A 401 -33.51 8.08 -0.06
CA VAL A 401 -33.65 8.22 -1.52
C VAL A 401 -33.79 6.86 -2.18
N TYR A 402 -33.02 5.85 -1.75
CA TYR A 402 -33.14 4.48 -2.26
C TYR A 402 -34.49 3.84 -1.92
N GLN A 403 -35.03 4.05 -0.72
CA GLN A 403 -36.36 3.57 -0.37
C GLN A 403 -37.49 4.39 -1.04
N GLY A 404 -37.31 5.70 -1.24
CA GLY A 404 -38.27 6.57 -1.91
C GLY A 404 -38.34 6.39 -3.43
N VAL A 405 -37.25 5.93 -4.08
CA VAL A 405 -37.22 5.64 -5.53
C VAL A 405 -37.94 4.32 -5.87
N GLY A 406 -38.17 3.44 -4.89
CA GLY A 406 -38.95 2.21 -5.07
C GLY A 406 -40.44 2.44 -5.35
N GLU A 407 -40.97 3.65 -5.10
CA GLU A 407 -42.40 3.96 -5.21
C GLU A 407 -42.79 4.91 -6.37
N LEU A 408 -41.85 5.34 -7.21
CA LEU A 408 -42.11 6.36 -8.25
C LEU A 408 -41.99 5.79 -9.67
N THR A 409 -43.12 5.67 -10.38
CA THR A 409 -43.10 5.31 -11.80
C THR A 409 -42.56 6.48 -12.66
N PRO A 410 -41.91 6.16 -13.80
CA PRO A 410 -41.24 7.14 -14.66
C PRO A 410 -42.12 8.30 -15.14
N GLU A 411 -43.45 8.09 -15.25
CA GLU A 411 -44.36 9.13 -15.71
C GLU A 411 -44.51 10.31 -14.74
N LYS A 412 -44.34 10.11 -13.43
CA LYS A 412 -44.43 11.20 -12.43
C LYS A 412 -43.18 12.08 -12.41
N VAL A 413 -42.00 11.47 -12.63
CA VAL A 413 -40.71 12.19 -12.66
C VAL A 413 -40.60 13.12 -13.86
N ALA A 414 -41.18 12.75 -15.00
CA ALA A 414 -41.18 13.56 -16.21
C ALA A 414 -42.03 14.84 -16.08
N HIS A 415 -43.08 14.85 -15.23
CA HIS A 415 -43.98 15.99 -15.11
C HIS A 415 -43.46 17.07 -14.14
N GLU A 416 -42.72 16.69 -13.09
CA GLU A 416 -42.20 17.65 -12.09
C GLU A 416 -40.82 18.23 -12.44
N ALA A 417 -39.96 17.50 -13.16
CA ALA A 417 -38.62 17.97 -13.51
C ALA A 417 -38.59 19.14 -14.52
N GLY A 418 -39.66 19.33 -15.31
CA GLY A 418 -39.76 20.40 -16.30
C GLY A 418 -39.83 21.81 -15.69
N GLY A 419 -40.44 21.96 -14.50
CA GLY A 419 -40.64 23.27 -13.88
C GLY A 419 -39.42 23.81 -13.12
N THR A 420 -38.49 22.95 -12.72
CA THR A 420 -37.33 23.33 -11.90
C THR A 420 -36.10 23.69 -12.74
N LEU A 421 -35.94 23.08 -13.92
CA LEU A 421 -34.80 23.34 -14.81
C LEU A 421 -34.85 24.73 -15.48
N ASP A 422 -36.04 25.24 -15.78
CA ASP A 422 -36.19 26.59 -16.37
C ASP A 422 -35.82 27.69 -15.38
N LYS A 423 -36.11 27.51 -14.08
CA LYS A 423 -35.68 28.44 -13.01
C LYS A 423 -34.16 28.41 -12.79
N VAL A 424 -33.52 27.26 -12.94
CA VAL A 424 -32.06 27.13 -12.80
C VAL A 424 -31.34 27.77 -14.00
N ARG A 425 -31.92 27.68 -15.20
CA ARG A 425 -31.34 28.29 -16.41
C ARG A 425 -31.43 29.82 -16.39
N GLU A 426 -32.51 30.38 -15.85
CA GLU A 426 -32.68 31.83 -15.71
C GLU A 426 -31.75 32.44 -14.64
N VAL A 427 -31.48 31.70 -13.55
CA VAL A 427 -30.55 32.12 -12.48
C VAL A 427 -29.09 31.94 -12.91
N GLY A 428 -28.77 30.88 -13.66
CA GLY A 428 -27.44 30.64 -14.22
C GLY A 428 -27.02 31.65 -15.29
N GLY A 429 -27.97 32.13 -16.13
CA GLY A 429 -27.72 33.17 -17.13
C GLY A 429 -27.32 34.52 -16.52
N LYS A 430 -28.02 34.93 -15.44
CA LYS A 430 -27.75 36.21 -14.74
C LYS A 430 -26.39 36.24 -14.05
N GLY A 431 -25.88 35.09 -13.58
CA GLY A 431 -24.55 34.98 -12.99
C GLY A 431 -23.40 35.06 -14.01
N LEU A 432 -23.61 34.52 -15.22
CA LEU A 432 -22.61 34.53 -16.28
C LEU A 432 -22.46 35.93 -16.90
N ASP A 433 -23.56 36.67 -17.05
CA ASP A 433 -23.56 38.03 -17.59
C ASP A 433 -22.91 39.04 -16.63
N ALA A 434 -23.10 38.86 -15.32
CA ALA A 434 -22.41 39.65 -14.29
C ALA A 434 -20.88 39.41 -14.26
N LEU A 435 -20.44 38.19 -14.62
CA LEU A 435 -19.02 37.83 -14.70
C LEU A 435 -18.36 38.42 -15.96
N LYS A 436 -19.07 38.42 -17.10
CA LYS A 436 -18.59 39.03 -18.35
C LYS A 436 -18.48 40.55 -18.24
N GLN A 437 -19.41 41.21 -17.53
CA GLN A 437 -19.33 42.64 -17.27
C GLN A 437 -18.13 43.04 -16.39
N ARG A 438 -17.67 42.15 -15.49
CA ARG A 438 -16.51 42.40 -14.62
C ARG A 438 -15.16 42.02 -15.25
N LEU A 439 -15.14 41.12 -16.21
CA LEU A 439 -13.92 40.70 -16.91
C LEU A 439 -13.66 41.49 -18.20
N GLY A 440 -14.60 42.32 -18.65
CA GLY A 440 -14.47 43.19 -19.83
C GLY A 440 -14.14 44.66 -19.54
N GLY A 441 -13.66 45.00 -18.34
CA GLY A 441 -13.42 46.38 -17.93
C GLY A 441 -11.96 46.82 -18.05
N GLY A 442 -11.54 47.29 -19.23
CA GLY A 442 -10.36 48.13 -19.36
C GLY A 442 -9.68 48.13 -20.73
N GLU A 443 -10.26 48.82 -21.72
CA GLU A 443 -9.58 49.83 -22.56
C GLU A 443 -10.56 50.34 -23.64
N GLY A 444 -11.07 51.54 -23.42
CA GLY A 444 -11.87 52.29 -24.39
C GLY A 444 -11.39 53.73 -24.37
N VAL A 445 -10.40 53.99 -25.22
CA VAL A 445 -9.87 55.30 -25.57
C VAL A 445 -11.00 56.29 -25.83
N THR A 446 -11.01 57.40 -25.10
CA THR A 446 -11.74 58.61 -25.49
C THR A 446 -11.00 59.31 -26.61
N THR A 447 -11.61 59.33 -27.81
CA THR A 447 -11.37 60.37 -28.82
C THR A 447 -12.71 60.89 -29.32
N GLU A 448 -12.82 62.22 -29.25
CA GLU A 448 -13.90 63.07 -29.74
C GLU A 448 -14.21 62.90 -31.23
N SER A 449 -15.50 63.00 -31.56
CA SER A 449 -16.11 63.74 -32.69
C SER A 449 -17.61 63.42 -32.62
N GLY A 450 -18.60 64.32 -32.57
CA GLY A 450 -18.76 65.70 -32.99
C GLY A 450 -20.13 65.80 -33.68
N LEU A 451 -20.86 66.91 -33.47
CA LEU A 451 -22.12 67.34 -34.14
C LEU A 451 -23.39 66.57 -33.70
N ARG A 452 -24.47 67.18 -33.22
CA ARG A 452 -25.10 68.50 -33.46
C ARG A 452 -25.90 68.93 -32.23
#